data_AF-A0A929SAC8-F1
#
_entry.id   AF-A0A929SAC8-F1
#
_cell.length_a   1.000
_cell.length_b   1.000
_cell.length_c   1.000
_cell.angle_alpha   90.00
_cell.angle_beta   90.00
_cell.angle_gamma   90.00
#
_symmetry.space_group_name_H-M   'P 1'
#
loop_
_entity.id
_entity.type
_entity.pdbx_description
1 polymer ?
#
loop_
_entity_poly.entity_id
_entity_poly.type
_entity_poly.pdbx_seq_one_letter_code
_entity_poly.pdbx_strand_id
1 'polypeptide(L)'
;MENTQKLKTTFFRKFIVSIFGIDKYDKISESTISSFIGYIILLSVLVTLILTPAITRTEVGAMEVFKNFTQSNLPDFKVVDDKFEVDSEESIIRTNKTDFDKMFDGTIILTNYANVEKEHKELLDKKGNLFVFSKEYLIIKQPKTAIVKYKYSSIAKQLGLPANFTKADTLKLLTDEKQNEILQKTLVFISIVILLTAVTVTIINVLAISIIAIITSKIMKIQIKYSKLFNISCMSITLATIVFTIITATMLLTRFNFIVPNLDLLYLILTYIYLVVALLLIRKREIGNQQELIIKQKIIIKKVEEQPEENRKDKEDKKDKKSDKDDKKENENNDNDNIVKDNT
;
A
#
# COMPACT_ATOMS: atom_id res chain seq x y z
N MET A 1 22.47 -32.23 0.71
CA MET A 1 21.91 -31.21 1.60
C MET A 1 22.09 -29.86 0.92
N GLU A 2 21.03 -29.32 0.33
CA GLU A 2 21.08 -28.00 -0.30
C GLU A 2 20.93 -26.95 0.82
N ASN A 3 21.91 -26.07 0.93
CA ASN A 3 22.04 -25.09 2.01
C ASN A 3 20.89 -24.06 1.89
N THR A 4 19.80 -24.26 2.63
CA THR A 4 18.69 -23.31 2.75
C THR A 4 19.12 -22.11 3.60
N GLN A 5 20.02 -21.30 3.05
CA GLN A 5 20.34 -20.00 3.59
C GLN A 5 19.06 -19.18 3.56
N LYS A 6 18.41 -18.98 4.73
CA LYS A 6 17.26 -18.08 4.89
C LYS A 6 17.65 -16.72 4.32
N LEU A 7 17.23 -16.43 3.10
CA LEU A 7 17.42 -15.14 2.44
C LEU A 7 16.87 -14.05 3.38
N LYS A 8 17.73 -13.20 3.96
CA LYS A 8 17.27 -11.97 4.62
C LYS A 8 16.51 -11.15 3.57
N THR A 9 15.21 -10.95 3.79
CA THR A 9 14.31 -10.24 2.88
C THR A 9 14.12 -8.81 3.37
N THR A 10 15.10 -7.95 3.08
CA THR A 10 15.03 -6.49 3.34
C THR A 10 13.86 -5.84 2.58
N PHE A 11 13.43 -4.65 3.00
CA PHE A 11 12.39 -3.87 2.32
C PHE A 11 12.61 -3.76 0.80
N PHE A 12 13.78 -3.24 0.37
CA PHE A 12 14.09 -3.04 -1.05
C PHE A 12 13.98 -4.33 -1.86
N ARG A 13 14.43 -5.44 -1.29
CA ARG A 13 14.32 -6.75 -1.94
C ARG A 13 12.86 -7.15 -2.15
N LYS A 14 12.01 -7.00 -1.13
CA LYS A 14 10.57 -7.28 -1.25
C LYS A 14 9.94 -6.34 -2.26
N PHE A 15 10.27 -5.06 -2.22
CA PHE A 15 9.77 -4.04 -3.14
C PHE A 15 10.09 -4.37 -4.60
N ILE A 16 11.37 -4.56 -4.93
CA ILE A 16 11.82 -4.88 -6.29
C ILE A 16 11.22 -6.20 -6.79
N VAL A 17 11.18 -7.23 -5.94
CA VAL A 17 10.54 -8.50 -6.30
C VAL A 17 9.05 -8.33 -6.54
N SER A 18 8.36 -7.52 -5.73
CA SER A 18 6.93 -7.27 -5.86
C SER A 18 6.55 -6.52 -7.14
N ILE A 19 7.51 -5.90 -7.81
CA ILE A 19 7.29 -5.19 -9.07
C ILE A 19 7.76 -6.03 -10.27
N PHE A 20 8.97 -6.59 -10.20
CA PHE A 20 9.63 -7.20 -11.36
C PHE A 20 9.84 -8.72 -11.25
N GLY A 21 9.59 -9.31 -10.09
CA GLY A 21 9.99 -10.68 -9.76
C GLY A 21 8.83 -11.59 -9.37
N ILE A 22 7.71 -11.55 -10.08
CA ILE A 22 6.51 -12.34 -9.76
C ILE A 22 6.83 -13.84 -9.64
N ASP A 23 7.78 -14.35 -10.44
CA ASP A 23 8.30 -15.73 -10.39
C ASP A 23 8.94 -16.13 -9.05
N LYS A 24 9.37 -15.15 -8.26
CA LYS A 24 10.00 -15.32 -6.94
C LYS A 24 9.05 -15.17 -5.77
N TYR A 25 7.76 -14.84 -6.00
CA TYR A 25 6.77 -14.66 -4.94
C TYR A 25 6.68 -15.88 -4.02
N ASP A 26 6.69 -17.07 -4.60
CA ASP A 26 6.66 -18.33 -3.87
C ASP A 26 7.75 -18.44 -2.78
N LYS A 27 8.98 -18.01 -3.09
CA LYS A 27 10.13 -18.06 -2.17
C LYS A 27 10.09 -16.93 -1.15
N ILE A 28 9.76 -15.71 -1.60
CA ILE A 28 9.79 -14.52 -0.72
C ILE A 28 8.62 -14.54 0.29
N SER A 29 7.48 -15.10 -0.10
CA SER A 29 6.29 -15.25 0.74
C SER A 29 6.44 -16.25 1.89
N GLU A 30 7.54 -16.98 1.98
CA GLU A 30 7.86 -17.84 3.14
C GLU A 30 8.32 -17.06 4.38
N SER A 31 8.59 -15.75 4.21
CA SER A 31 8.92 -14.87 5.34
C SER A 31 7.76 -14.75 6.34
N THR A 32 8.02 -14.29 7.56
CA THR A 32 6.98 -14.11 8.59
C THR A 32 6.00 -12.98 8.25
N ILE A 33 4.74 -13.10 8.68
CA ILE A 33 3.70 -12.06 8.51
C ILE A 33 4.16 -10.71 9.08
N SER A 34 4.78 -10.67 10.26
CA SER A 34 5.29 -9.43 10.88
C SER A 34 6.28 -8.68 9.99
N SER A 35 7.13 -9.42 9.28
CA SER A 35 8.07 -8.87 8.31
C SER A 35 7.35 -8.24 7.11
N PHE A 36 6.17 -8.74 6.74
CA PHE A 36 5.33 -8.17 5.70
C PHE A 36 4.45 -7.01 6.19
N ILE A 37 4.05 -7.00 7.46
CA ILE A 37 3.44 -5.81 8.09
C ILE A 37 4.42 -4.65 8.06
N GLY A 38 5.68 -4.87 8.47
CA GLY A 38 6.73 -3.85 8.37
C GLY A 38 7.00 -3.39 6.93
N TYR A 39 6.89 -4.31 5.95
CA TYR A 39 6.98 -3.97 4.53
C TYR A 39 5.85 -3.03 4.08
N ILE A 40 4.61 -3.31 4.47
CA ILE A 40 3.46 -2.46 4.14
C ILE A 40 3.60 -1.07 4.76
N ILE A 41 4.05 -0.96 6.02
CA ILE A 41 4.30 0.34 6.67
C ILE A 41 5.34 1.14 5.89
N LEU A 42 6.47 0.51 5.52
CA LEU A 42 7.51 1.17 4.73
C LEU A 42 7.03 1.55 3.32
N LEU A 43 6.16 0.75 2.69
CA LEU A 43 5.51 1.10 1.43
C LEU A 43 4.64 2.35 1.59
N SER A 44 3.87 2.46 2.68
CA SER A 44 3.07 3.66 2.98
C SER A 44 3.93 4.89 3.27
N VAL A 45 5.10 4.73 3.89
CA VAL A 45 6.08 5.82 4.04
C VAL A 45 6.56 6.30 2.66
N LEU A 46 6.87 5.38 1.74
CA LEU A 46 7.26 5.73 0.38
C LEU A 46 6.16 6.50 -0.37
N VAL A 47 4.90 6.06 -0.26
CA VAL A 47 3.74 6.79 -0.80
C VAL A 47 3.67 8.21 -0.23
N THR A 48 3.86 8.36 1.09
CA THR A 48 3.82 9.65 1.78
C THR A 48 4.92 10.60 1.29
N LEU A 49 6.13 10.09 1.09
CA LEU A 49 7.26 10.86 0.57
C LEU A 49 7.05 11.36 -0.86
N ILE A 50 6.26 10.64 -1.67
CA ILE A 50 5.93 11.04 -3.04
C ILE A 50 4.78 12.06 -3.05
N LEU A 51 3.71 11.81 -2.28
CA LEU A 51 2.50 12.64 -2.31
C LEU A 51 2.64 13.96 -1.54
N THR A 52 3.42 13.99 -0.46
CA THR A 52 3.55 15.22 0.35
C THR A 52 4.05 16.40 -0.52
N PRO A 53 5.19 16.31 -1.24
CA PRO A 53 5.66 17.43 -2.06
C PRO A 53 4.70 17.81 -3.17
N ALA A 54 4.00 16.82 -3.76
CA ALA A 54 3.00 17.07 -4.80
C ALA A 54 1.83 17.92 -4.27
N ILE A 55 1.26 17.52 -3.14
CA ILE A 55 0.15 18.24 -2.49
C ILE A 55 0.61 19.63 -2.04
N THR A 56 1.76 19.75 -1.38
CA THR A 56 2.29 21.05 -0.93
C THR A 56 2.49 22.01 -2.09
N ARG A 57 3.03 21.54 -3.23
CA ARG A 57 3.20 22.40 -4.41
C ARG A 57 1.86 22.84 -5.01
N THR A 58 0.87 21.95 -5.00
CA THR A 58 -0.50 22.28 -5.39
C THR A 58 -1.09 23.34 -4.44
N GLU A 59 -0.92 23.22 -3.13
CA GLU A 59 -1.39 24.21 -2.15
C GLU A 59 -0.76 25.59 -2.33
N VAL A 60 0.55 25.66 -2.54
CA VAL A 60 1.24 26.92 -2.85
C VAL A 60 0.62 27.60 -4.06
N GLY A 61 0.41 26.86 -5.16
CA GLY A 61 -0.23 27.39 -6.36
C GLY A 61 -1.67 27.84 -6.13
N ALA A 62 -2.41 27.14 -5.27
CA ALA A 62 -3.77 27.51 -4.89
C ALA A 62 -3.79 28.84 -4.14
N MET A 63 -2.86 29.02 -3.19
CA MET A 63 -2.75 30.23 -2.38
C MET A 63 -2.35 31.44 -3.24
N GLU A 64 -1.48 31.26 -4.22
CA GLU A 64 -1.11 32.31 -5.18
C GLU A 64 -2.30 32.74 -6.05
N VAL A 65 -3.04 31.77 -6.60
CA VAL A 65 -4.27 32.05 -7.37
C VAL A 65 -5.31 32.77 -6.50
N PHE A 66 -5.50 32.31 -5.25
CA PHE A 66 -6.42 32.94 -4.32
C PHE A 66 -5.99 34.38 -3.98
N LYS A 67 -4.70 34.63 -3.75
CA LYS A 67 -4.13 35.97 -3.52
C LYS A 67 -4.44 36.91 -4.68
N ASN A 68 -4.11 36.50 -5.91
CA ASN A 68 -4.33 37.31 -7.10
C ASN A 68 -5.83 37.58 -7.32
N PHE A 69 -6.66 36.59 -7.05
CA PHE A 69 -8.11 36.74 -7.13
C PHE A 69 -8.64 37.72 -6.08
N THR A 70 -8.27 37.56 -4.80
CA THR A 70 -8.66 38.48 -3.72
C THR A 70 -8.23 39.90 -4.03
N GLN A 71 -6.98 40.09 -4.50
CA GLN A 71 -6.45 41.42 -4.80
C GLN A 71 -7.23 42.11 -5.93
N SER A 72 -7.41 41.43 -7.06
CA SER A 72 -7.89 42.05 -8.30
C SER A 72 -9.40 41.95 -8.53
N ASN A 73 -10.10 40.99 -7.94
CA ASN A 73 -11.49 40.67 -8.30
C ASN A 73 -12.51 40.87 -7.17
N LEU A 74 -12.05 40.97 -5.93
CA LEU A 74 -12.92 41.26 -4.78
C LEU A 74 -12.91 42.75 -4.44
N PRO A 75 -14.07 43.35 -4.10
CA PRO A 75 -14.13 44.70 -3.56
C PRO A 75 -13.45 44.76 -2.19
N ASP A 76 -13.26 45.97 -1.67
CA ASP A 76 -12.85 46.15 -0.29
C ASP A 76 -13.95 45.66 0.67
N PHE A 77 -13.51 44.98 1.73
CA PHE A 77 -14.37 44.48 2.79
C PHE A 77 -13.66 44.66 4.14
N LYS A 78 -14.45 44.63 5.20
CA LYS A 78 -13.96 44.66 6.57
C LYS A 78 -14.78 43.74 7.45
N VAL A 79 -14.14 43.25 8.51
CA VAL A 79 -14.80 42.60 9.62
C VAL A 79 -14.60 43.47 10.84
N VAL A 80 -15.71 43.86 11.46
CA VAL A 80 -15.74 44.68 12.69
C VAL A 80 -16.69 44.01 13.66
N ASP A 81 -16.24 43.79 14.89
CA ASP A 81 -17.04 43.16 15.95
C ASP A 81 -17.68 41.82 15.52
N ASP A 82 -16.86 40.96 14.89
CA ASP A 82 -17.25 39.65 14.36
C ASP A 82 -18.30 39.69 13.23
N LYS A 83 -18.49 40.87 12.59
CA LYS A 83 -19.44 41.05 11.49
C LYS A 83 -18.75 41.49 10.22
N PHE A 84 -19.07 40.81 9.13
CA PHE A 84 -18.60 41.15 7.80
C PHE A 84 -19.42 42.28 7.19
N GLU A 85 -18.71 43.22 6.55
CA GLU A 85 -19.28 44.35 5.84
C GLU A 85 -18.58 44.53 4.48
N VAL A 86 -19.38 44.69 3.44
CA VAL A 86 -18.96 45.07 2.09
C VAL A 86 -19.80 46.26 1.62
N ASP A 87 -19.20 47.18 0.86
CA ASP A 87 -19.91 48.34 0.32
C ASP A 87 -20.77 47.95 -0.89
N SER A 88 -21.89 47.26 -0.62
CA SER A 88 -22.87 46.84 -1.61
C SER A 88 -24.20 46.49 -0.96
N GLU A 89 -25.31 46.94 -1.55
CA GLU A 89 -26.67 46.57 -1.14
C GLU A 89 -27.04 45.16 -1.62
N GLU A 90 -26.57 44.78 -2.82
CA GLU A 90 -26.81 43.47 -3.41
C GLU A 90 -25.64 42.51 -3.16
N SER A 91 -25.90 41.21 -3.31
CA SER A 91 -24.86 40.19 -3.16
C SER A 91 -23.89 40.21 -4.34
N ILE A 92 -22.59 40.34 -4.05
CA ILE A 92 -21.54 40.29 -5.07
C ILE A 92 -21.15 38.85 -5.30
N ILE A 93 -21.50 38.34 -6.48
CA ILE A 93 -21.19 36.97 -6.90
C ILE A 93 -19.99 37.01 -7.84
N ARG A 94 -18.97 36.23 -7.50
CA ARG A 94 -17.81 35.99 -8.35
C ARG A 94 -17.72 34.49 -8.64
N THR A 95 -17.95 34.16 -9.89
CA THR A 95 -17.69 32.84 -10.44
C THR A 95 -16.39 32.91 -11.21
N ASN A 96 -15.60 31.86 -11.11
CA ASN A 96 -14.36 31.82 -11.84
C ASN A 96 -14.60 31.30 -13.27
N LYS A 97 -14.00 31.94 -14.28
CA LYS A 97 -14.14 31.58 -15.70
C LYS A 97 -12.80 31.45 -16.46
N THR A 98 -11.64 31.56 -15.81
CA THR A 98 -10.30 31.43 -16.46
C THR A 98 -9.24 30.83 -15.52
N ASP A 99 -8.34 29.99 -16.06
CA ASP A 99 -7.27 29.16 -15.44
C ASP A 99 -7.63 28.29 -14.21
N PHE A 100 -8.81 28.53 -13.63
CA PHE A 100 -9.37 27.90 -12.46
C PHE A 100 -10.15 26.63 -12.78
N ASP A 101 -10.42 26.36 -14.06
CA ASP A 101 -11.26 25.26 -14.57
C ASP A 101 -10.93 23.87 -14.00
N LYS A 102 -9.77 23.70 -13.37
CA LYS A 102 -9.30 22.39 -12.89
C LYS A 102 -8.87 22.35 -11.43
N MET A 103 -8.62 23.50 -10.80
CA MET A 103 -8.07 23.55 -9.45
C MET A 103 -9.12 23.84 -8.38
N PHE A 104 -10.17 24.60 -8.73
CA PHE A 104 -11.29 24.90 -7.86
C PHE A 104 -12.55 25.05 -8.72
N ASP A 105 -13.46 24.09 -8.78
CA ASP A 105 -14.81 24.41 -9.27
C ASP A 105 -15.52 25.16 -8.15
N GLY A 106 -15.69 26.49 -8.23
CA GLY A 106 -16.32 27.20 -7.14
C GLY A 106 -16.75 28.66 -7.35
N THR A 107 -17.63 29.10 -6.44
CA THR A 107 -18.24 30.43 -6.41
C THR A 107 -17.90 31.12 -5.08
N ILE A 108 -17.54 32.40 -5.16
CA ILE A 108 -17.36 33.27 -4.00
C ILE A 108 -18.49 34.30 -4.00
N ILE A 109 -19.16 34.44 -2.86
CA ILE A 109 -20.27 35.38 -2.66
C ILE A 109 -19.94 36.29 -1.47
N LEU A 110 -20.03 37.60 -1.66
CA LEU A 110 -19.91 38.59 -0.58
C LEU A 110 -21.28 39.23 -0.38
N THR A 111 -21.80 39.21 0.85
CA THR A 111 -23.13 39.73 1.15
C THR A 111 -23.26 40.23 2.58
N ASN A 112 -24.07 41.26 2.77
CA ASN A 112 -24.41 41.82 4.07
C ASN A 112 -25.63 41.10 4.72
N TYR A 113 -26.12 40.00 4.14
CA TYR A 113 -27.21 39.22 4.72
C TYR A 113 -26.74 38.42 5.94
N ALA A 114 -27.51 38.48 7.04
CA ALA A 114 -27.24 37.71 8.24
C ALA A 114 -27.68 36.24 8.07
N ASN A 115 -28.90 36.02 7.57
CA ASN A 115 -29.53 34.70 7.54
C ASN A 115 -29.72 34.14 6.12
N VAL A 116 -28.59 33.95 5.42
CA VAL A 116 -28.58 33.45 4.03
C VAL A 116 -29.37 32.15 3.87
N GLU A 117 -29.35 31.25 4.86
CA GLU A 117 -30.06 29.96 4.79
C GLU A 117 -31.58 30.06 4.87
N LYS A 118 -32.14 31.11 5.48
CA LYS A 118 -33.61 31.25 5.56
C LYS A 118 -34.13 32.17 4.47
N GLU A 119 -33.41 33.26 4.22
CA GLU A 119 -33.90 34.38 3.41
C GLU A 119 -33.34 34.37 1.98
N HIS A 120 -32.19 33.70 1.75
CA HIS A 120 -31.46 33.74 0.47
C HIS A 120 -30.88 32.37 0.08
N LYS A 121 -31.70 31.31 0.18
CA LYS A 121 -31.28 29.92 -0.08
C LYS A 121 -30.70 29.71 -1.48
N GLU A 122 -31.17 30.48 -2.46
CA GLU A 122 -30.71 30.46 -3.84
C GLU A 122 -29.21 30.77 -3.98
N LEU A 123 -28.62 31.50 -3.03
CA LEU A 123 -27.17 31.74 -2.98
C LEU A 123 -26.40 30.48 -2.60
N LEU A 124 -27.02 29.57 -1.85
CA LEU A 124 -26.44 28.30 -1.43
C LEU A 124 -26.62 27.18 -2.46
N ASP A 125 -27.52 27.34 -3.43
CA ASP A 125 -27.84 26.33 -4.44
C ASP A 125 -26.87 26.33 -5.65
N LYS A 126 -25.84 27.19 -5.61
CA LYS A 126 -24.79 27.22 -6.64
C LYS A 126 -24.01 25.89 -6.69
N LYS A 127 -23.59 25.51 -7.90
CA LYS A 127 -22.78 24.31 -8.16
C LYS A 127 -21.33 24.52 -7.74
N GLY A 128 -20.63 23.41 -7.52
CA GLY A 128 -19.22 23.41 -7.10
C GLY A 128 -19.04 23.73 -5.63
N ASN A 129 -17.81 24.07 -5.26
CA ASN A 129 -17.46 24.61 -3.96
C ASN A 129 -17.98 26.04 -3.83
N LEU A 130 -18.55 26.39 -2.69
CA LEU A 130 -19.14 27.69 -2.45
C LEU A 130 -18.58 28.28 -1.17
N PHE A 131 -18.12 29.52 -1.26
CA PHE A 131 -17.68 30.35 -0.13
C PHE A 131 -18.57 31.57 -0.06
N VAL A 132 -19.40 31.68 0.97
CA VAL A 132 -20.26 32.85 1.20
C VAL A 132 -19.76 33.60 2.42
N PHE A 133 -19.23 34.80 2.20
CA PHE A 133 -18.93 35.77 3.24
C PHE A 133 -20.24 36.50 3.55
N SER A 134 -20.97 35.98 4.53
CA SER A 134 -22.21 36.59 5.03
C SER A 134 -21.93 37.47 6.24
N LYS A 135 -22.89 38.29 6.65
CA LYS A 135 -22.70 39.23 7.76
C LYS A 135 -22.23 38.57 9.05
N GLU A 136 -22.75 37.38 9.38
CA GLU A 136 -22.43 36.69 10.64
C GLU A 136 -21.40 35.56 10.49
N TYR A 137 -21.28 34.96 9.30
CA TYR A 137 -20.48 33.76 9.10
C TYR A 137 -19.78 33.74 7.74
N LEU A 138 -18.61 33.12 7.72
CA LEU A 138 -18.11 32.48 6.51
C LEU A 138 -18.80 31.12 6.37
N ILE A 139 -19.59 30.94 5.33
CA ILE A 139 -20.28 29.70 5.00
C ILE A 139 -19.50 28.99 3.90
N ILE A 140 -19.12 27.74 4.14
CA ILE A 140 -18.42 26.88 3.19
C ILE A 140 -19.31 25.69 2.86
N LYS A 141 -19.52 25.44 1.58
CA LYS A 141 -20.22 24.26 1.06
C LYS A 141 -19.37 23.59 -0.01
N GLN A 142 -19.09 22.30 0.13
CA GLN A 142 -18.43 21.51 -0.91
C GLN A 142 -19.45 20.50 -1.49
N PRO A 143 -19.25 20.02 -2.72
CA PRO A 143 -20.10 18.99 -3.28
C PRO A 143 -20.15 17.76 -2.36
N LYS A 144 -21.36 17.30 -2.03
CA LYS A 144 -21.61 16.10 -1.21
C LYS A 144 -21.14 16.19 0.25
N THR A 145 -20.78 17.38 0.76
CA THR A 145 -20.49 17.60 2.18
C THR A 145 -21.59 18.44 2.84
N ALA A 146 -21.65 18.40 4.17
CA ALA A 146 -22.48 19.34 4.92
C ALA A 146 -21.97 20.78 4.75
N ILE A 147 -22.89 21.75 4.90
CA ILE A 147 -22.54 23.16 5.01
C ILE A 147 -21.84 23.37 6.36
N VAL A 148 -20.71 24.07 6.33
CA VAL A 148 -19.95 24.43 7.54
C VAL A 148 -19.93 25.94 7.67
N LYS A 149 -20.13 26.44 8.90
CA LYS A 149 -20.13 27.87 9.23
C LYS A 149 -19.00 28.20 10.19
N TYR A 150 -18.29 29.28 9.91
CA TYR A 150 -17.23 29.79 10.75
C TYR A 150 -17.52 31.23 11.15
N LYS A 151 -17.41 31.53 12.44
CA LYS A 151 -17.36 32.91 12.93
C LYS A 151 -16.05 33.57 12.51
N TYR A 152 -16.08 34.86 12.22
CA TYR A 152 -14.88 35.58 11.79
C TYR A 152 -13.85 35.70 12.92
N SER A 153 -14.28 35.80 14.16
CA SER A 153 -13.45 35.76 15.37
C SER A 153 -12.64 34.47 15.49
N SER A 154 -13.25 33.32 15.16
CA SER A 154 -12.56 32.03 15.11
C SER A 154 -11.51 31.99 14.00
N ILE A 155 -11.85 32.50 12.81
CA ILE A 155 -10.92 32.58 11.67
C ILE A 155 -9.75 33.49 12.03
N ALA A 156 -10.03 34.67 12.60
CA ALA A 156 -9.01 35.64 12.95
C ALA A 156 -8.03 35.06 13.96
N LYS A 157 -8.52 34.39 14.99
CA LYS A 157 -7.67 33.70 15.97
C LYS A 157 -6.80 32.61 15.34
N GLN A 158 -7.37 31.80 14.44
CA GLN A 158 -6.66 30.69 13.80
C GLN A 158 -5.57 31.16 12.82
N LEU A 159 -5.83 32.25 12.11
CA LEU A 159 -4.91 32.82 11.11
C LEU A 159 -3.99 33.91 11.66
N GLY A 160 -4.16 34.31 12.93
CA GLY A 160 -3.40 35.39 13.54
C GLY A 160 -3.76 36.78 13.00
N LEU A 161 -5.01 36.98 12.57
CA LEU A 161 -5.53 38.31 12.21
C LEU A 161 -5.92 39.09 13.46
N PRO A 162 -5.91 40.44 13.39
CA PRO A 162 -6.55 41.25 14.41
C PRO A 162 -8.05 40.96 14.49
N ALA A 163 -8.64 41.24 15.67
CA ALA A 163 -10.07 40.99 15.92
C ALA A 163 -10.98 41.69 14.91
N ASN A 164 -10.57 42.89 14.49
CA ASN A 164 -11.12 43.61 13.35
C ASN A 164 -10.07 43.59 12.24
N PHE A 165 -10.45 43.18 11.03
CA PHE A 165 -9.51 43.04 9.91
C PHE A 165 -10.13 43.49 8.60
N THR A 166 -9.28 43.92 7.68
CA THR A 166 -9.67 44.40 6.35
C THR A 166 -9.18 43.46 5.26
N LYS A 167 -9.62 43.68 4.01
CA LYS A 167 -9.01 43.05 2.82
C LYS A 167 -7.49 43.21 2.78
N ALA A 168 -6.95 44.36 3.19
CA ALA A 168 -5.50 44.57 3.21
C ALA A 168 -4.80 43.64 4.21
N ASP A 169 -5.43 43.38 5.37
CA ASP A 169 -4.88 42.48 6.38
C ASP A 169 -4.98 41.01 5.95
N THR A 170 -6.06 40.63 5.24
CA THR A 170 -6.14 39.27 4.66
C THR A 170 -5.10 39.06 3.57
N LEU A 171 -4.82 40.06 2.72
CA LEU A 171 -3.76 39.98 1.71
C LEU A 171 -2.36 39.89 2.31
N LYS A 172 -2.11 40.50 3.48
CA LYS A 172 -0.82 40.35 4.20
C LYS A 172 -0.55 38.91 4.61
N LEU A 173 -1.58 38.14 4.97
CA LEU A 173 -1.43 36.70 5.26
C LEU A 173 -1.05 35.88 4.03
N LEU A 174 -1.34 36.39 2.83
CA LEU A 174 -1.03 35.76 1.57
C LEU A 174 0.31 36.25 0.99
N THR A 175 1.14 36.94 1.79
CA THR A 175 2.52 37.25 1.41
C THR A 175 3.41 36.02 1.52
N ASP A 176 4.41 35.91 0.65
CA ASP A 176 5.23 34.69 0.50
C ASP A 176 5.90 34.27 1.82
N GLU A 177 6.30 35.24 2.65
CA GLU A 177 6.87 35.00 3.98
C GLU A 177 5.85 34.34 4.93
N LYS A 178 4.64 34.89 5.04
CA LYS A 178 3.58 34.35 5.89
C LYS A 178 3.02 33.03 5.36
N GLN A 179 2.92 32.91 4.04
CA GLN A 179 2.54 31.66 3.40
C GLN A 179 3.54 30.55 3.73
N ASN A 180 4.86 30.82 3.63
CA ASN A 180 5.88 29.84 3.96
C ASN A 180 5.82 29.42 5.45
N GLU A 181 5.58 30.36 6.36
CA GLU A 181 5.38 30.06 7.79
C GLU A 181 4.18 29.12 8.03
N ILE A 182 3.05 29.40 7.37
CA ILE A 182 1.84 28.57 7.45
C ILE A 182 2.10 27.19 6.83
N LEU A 183 2.71 27.15 5.65
CA LEU A 183 3.01 25.93 4.90
C LEU A 183 3.93 24.99 5.66
N GLN A 184 4.95 25.50 6.36
CA GLN A 184 5.83 24.66 7.19
C GLN A 184 5.07 23.97 8.33
N LYS A 185 4.13 24.69 8.96
CA LYS A 185 3.27 24.15 10.02
C LYS A 185 2.27 23.13 9.46
N THR A 186 1.68 23.38 8.29
CA THR A 186 0.72 22.45 7.68
C THR A 186 1.38 21.24 7.03
N LEU A 187 2.62 21.35 6.54
CA LEU A 187 3.37 20.26 5.89
C LEU A 187 3.46 19.01 6.77
N VAL A 188 3.92 19.18 8.03
CA VAL A 188 4.08 18.06 8.97
C VAL A 188 2.72 17.39 9.24
N PHE A 189 1.69 18.21 9.44
CA PHE A 189 0.34 17.72 9.66
C PHE A 189 -0.19 16.93 8.45
N ILE A 190 -0.05 17.47 7.25
CA ILE A 190 -0.44 16.83 5.98
C ILE A 190 0.31 15.51 5.80
N SER A 191 1.63 15.47 6.04
CA SER A 191 2.40 14.23 5.96
C SER A 191 1.90 13.15 6.91
N ILE A 192 1.55 13.52 8.16
CA ILE A 192 0.99 12.58 9.13
C ILE A 192 -0.35 12.04 8.63
N VAL A 193 -1.23 12.91 8.15
CA VAL A 193 -2.56 12.52 7.63
C VAL A 193 -2.41 11.58 6.43
N ILE A 194 -1.52 11.89 5.48
CA ILE A 194 -1.25 11.03 4.33
C ILE A 194 -0.70 9.67 4.79
N LEU A 195 0.25 9.65 5.73
CA LEU A 195 0.82 8.41 6.23
C LEU A 195 -0.23 7.51 6.90
N LEU A 196 -1.04 8.07 7.80
CA LEU A 196 -2.10 7.33 8.48
C LEU A 196 -3.13 6.79 7.48
N THR A 197 -3.51 7.60 6.50
CA THR A 197 -4.45 7.21 5.44
C THR A 197 -3.84 6.09 4.58
N ALA A 198 -2.59 6.25 4.13
CA ALA A 198 -1.89 5.27 3.31
C ALA A 198 -1.74 3.93 4.02
N VAL A 199 -1.34 3.92 5.30
CA VAL A 199 -1.24 2.69 6.11
C VAL A 199 -2.60 2.02 6.21
N THR A 200 -3.64 2.77 6.58
CA THR A 200 -4.99 2.24 6.79
C THR A 200 -5.56 1.63 5.52
N VAL A 201 -5.53 2.38 4.40
CA VAL A 201 -6.04 1.93 3.10
C VAL A 201 -5.25 0.73 2.61
N THR A 202 -3.92 0.72 2.75
CA THR A 202 -3.09 -0.40 2.31
C THR A 202 -3.40 -1.67 3.11
N ILE A 203 -3.56 -1.57 4.44
CA ILE A 203 -3.94 -2.71 5.29
C ILE A 203 -5.31 -3.27 4.88
N ILE A 204 -6.32 -2.41 4.73
CA ILE A 204 -7.67 -2.83 4.31
C ILE A 204 -7.59 -3.56 2.97
N ASN A 205 -6.88 -2.99 2.00
CA ASN A 205 -6.72 -3.59 0.68
C ASN A 205 -6.00 -4.94 0.75
N VAL A 206 -4.89 -5.06 1.50
CA VAL A 206 -4.19 -6.33 1.68
C VAL A 206 -5.11 -7.39 2.28
N LEU A 207 -5.89 -7.04 3.30
CA LEU A 207 -6.83 -7.97 3.93
C LEU A 207 -7.88 -8.45 2.92
N ALA A 208 -8.49 -7.53 2.16
CA ALA A 208 -9.45 -7.86 1.11
C ALA A 208 -8.84 -8.78 0.03
N ILE A 209 -7.64 -8.45 -0.46
CA ILE A 209 -6.93 -9.25 -1.46
C ILE A 209 -6.51 -10.61 -0.90
N SER A 210 -6.22 -10.72 0.40
CA SER A 210 -5.90 -12.00 1.04
C SER A 210 -7.10 -12.95 1.09
N ILE A 211 -8.32 -12.41 1.25
CA ILE A 211 -9.56 -13.19 1.17
C ILE A 211 -9.77 -13.69 -0.25
N ILE A 212 -9.57 -12.82 -1.25
CA ILE A 212 -9.63 -13.21 -2.66
C ILE A 212 -8.59 -14.29 -2.96
N ALA A 213 -7.36 -14.17 -2.44
CA ALA A 213 -6.31 -15.15 -2.61
C ALA A 213 -6.69 -16.54 -2.07
N ILE A 214 -7.39 -16.60 -0.93
CA ILE A 214 -7.93 -17.87 -0.41
C ILE A 214 -8.91 -18.48 -1.41
N ILE A 215 -9.87 -17.70 -1.90
CA ILE A 215 -10.88 -18.18 -2.86
C ILE A 215 -10.21 -18.67 -4.14
N THR A 216 -9.33 -17.86 -4.72
CA THR A 216 -8.58 -18.20 -5.94
C THR A 216 -7.73 -19.45 -5.76
N SER A 217 -7.01 -19.59 -4.64
CA SER A 217 -6.19 -20.78 -4.36
C SER A 217 -7.01 -22.07 -4.30
N LYS A 218 -8.23 -22.02 -3.73
CA LYS A 218 -9.17 -23.15 -3.69
C LYS A 218 -9.65 -23.54 -5.08
N ILE A 219 -10.05 -22.55 -5.90
CA ILE A 219 -10.47 -22.78 -7.30
C ILE A 219 -9.34 -23.46 -8.09
N MET A 220 -8.10 -23.03 -7.87
CA MET A 220 -6.91 -23.56 -8.55
C MET A 220 -6.40 -24.88 -7.95
N LYS A 221 -7.01 -25.37 -6.87
CA LYS A 221 -6.60 -26.58 -6.12
C LYS A 221 -5.14 -26.53 -5.65
N ILE A 222 -4.70 -25.35 -5.20
CA ILE A 222 -3.36 -25.12 -4.65
C ILE A 222 -3.42 -25.26 -3.13
N GLN A 223 -2.51 -26.05 -2.55
CA GLN A 223 -2.44 -26.23 -1.08
C GLN A 223 -1.41 -25.28 -0.46
N ILE A 224 -1.83 -24.05 -0.13
CA ILE A 224 -0.97 -23.04 0.49
C ILE A 224 -1.55 -22.56 1.84
N LYS A 225 -0.68 -22.36 2.82
CA LYS A 225 -1.02 -21.79 4.14
C LYS A 225 -1.45 -20.33 4.01
N TYR A 226 -2.42 -19.89 4.82
CA TYR A 226 -2.89 -18.50 4.80
C TYR A 226 -1.77 -17.47 5.00
N SER A 227 -0.78 -17.73 5.86
CA SER A 227 0.36 -16.81 6.07
C SER A 227 1.10 -16.48 4.77
N LYS A 228 1.27 -17.48 3.90
CA LYS A 228 1.91 -17.33 2.60
C LYS A 228 1.00 -16.59 1.62
N LEU A 229 -0.31 -16.87 1.63
CA LEU A 229 -1.29 -16.11 0.83
C LEU A 229 -1.33 -14.63 1.22
N PHE A 230 -1.34 -14.31 2.51
CA PHE A 230 -1.27 -12.94 3.02
C PHE A 230 -0.02 -12.21 2.49
N ASN A 231 1.15 -12.84 2.58
CA ASN A 231 2.39 -12.27 2.07
C ASN A 231 2.37 -12.07 0.55
N ILE A 232 1.78 -13.01 -0.20
CA ILE A 232 1.55 -12.87 -1.65
C ILE A 232 0.67 -11.65 -1.91
N SER A 233 -0.43 -11.46 -1.17
CA SER A 233 -1.31 -10.31 -1.29
C SER A 233 -0.58 -8.99 -1.03
N CYS A 234 0.28 -8.92 0.00
CA CYS A 234 1.13 -7.74 0.23
C CYS A 234 2.04 -7.42 -0.95
N MET A 235 2.63 -8.43 -1.60
CA MET A 235 3.46 -8.22 -2.77
C MET A 235 2.61 -7.82 -3.98
N SER A 236 1.46 -8.47 -4.22
CA SER A 236 0.60 -8.23 -5.39
C SER A 236 0.06 -6.80 -5.48
N ILE A 237 -0.19 -6.13 -4.35
CA ILE A 237 -0.65 -4.73 -4.36
C ILE A 237 0.44 -3.73 -4.73
N THR A 238 1.73 -4.10 -4.61
CA THR A 238 2.84 -3.13 -4.59
C THR A 238 2.92 -2.32 -5.87
N LEU A 239 2.93 -2.98 -7.03
CA LEU A 239 3.00 -2.24 -8.30
C LEU A 239 1.78 -1.33 -8.47
N ALA A 240 0.58 -1.84 -8.16
CA ALA A 240 -0.64 -1.06 -8.25
C ALA A 240 -0.59 0.18 -7.36
N THR A 241 -0.11 0.06 -6.13
CA THR A 241 0.09 1.19 -5.21
C THR A 241 1.04 2.22 -5.80
N ILE A 242 2.17 1.80 -6.38
CA ILE A 242 3.16 2.72 -6.97
C ILE A 242 2.59 3.43 -8.20
N VAL A 243 1.94 2.69 -9.10
CA VAL A 243 1.29 3.27 -10.29
C VAL A 243 0.22 4.27 -9.88
N PHE A 244 -0.66 3.91 -8.95
CA PHE A 244 -1.67 4.79 -8.39
C PHE A 244 -1.05 6.07 -7.85
N THR A 245 -0.03 5.94 -7.00
CA THR A 245 0.66 7.06 -6.36
C THR A 245 1.29 8.01 -7.37
N ILE A 246 1.99 7.48 -8.39
CA ILE A 246 2.64 8.30 -9.42
C ILE A 246 1.61 9.03 -10.27
N ILE A 247 0.52 8.35 -10.67
CA ILE A 247 -0.56 8.96 -11.43
C ILE A 247 -1.21 10.07 -10.60
N THR A 248 -1.56 9.82 -9.34
CA THR A 248 -2.14 10.83 -8.44
C THR A 248 -1.19 12.02 -8.25
N ALA A 249 0.10 11.79 -8.02
CA ALA A 249 1.09 12.86 -7.91
C ALA A 249 1.15 13.70 -9.20
N THR A 250 1.10 13.05 -10.37
CA THR A 250 1.10 13.72 -11.68
C THR A 250 -0.16 14.57 -11.87
N MET A 251 -1.33 14.04 -11.49
CA MET A 251 -2.60 14.78 -11.53
C MET A 251 -2.53 16.04 -10.65
N LEU A 252 -2.01 15.93 -9.43
CA LEU A 252 -1.83 17.05 -8.51
C LEU A 252 -0.87 18.11 -9.07
N LEU A 253 0.31 17.68 -9.55
CA LEU A 253 1.35 18.56 -10.07
C LEU A 253 0.94 19.28 -11.36
N THR A 254 0.09 18.64 -12.18
CA THR A 254 -0.50 19.24 -13.38
C THR A 254 -1.76 20.04 -13.09
N ARG A 255 -2.11 20.29 -11.82
CA ARG A 255 -3.34 21.00 -11.39
C ARG A 255 -4.60 20.38 -12.00
N PHE A 256 -4.63 19.05 -12.04
CA PHE A 256 -5.68 18.25 -12.65
C PHE A 256 -5.93 18.56 -14.14
N ASN A 257 -4.94 19.11 -14.85
CA ASN A 257 -5.00 19.28 -16.32
C ASN A 257 -5.35 17.97 -17.04
N PHE A 258 -4.92 16.87 -16.46
CA PHE A 258 -5.19 15.52 -16.88
C PHE A 258 -5.87 14.74 -15.75
N ILE A 259 -6.99 14.08 -16.07
CA ILE A 259 -7.72 13.23 -15.14
C ILE A 259 -7.81 11.82 -15.73
N VAL A 260 -7.34 10.83 -14.97
CA VAL A 260 -7.51 9.41 -15.25
C VAL A 260 -8.81 8.95 -14.57
N PRO A 261 -9.88 8.71 -15.34
CA PRO A 261 -11.11 8.19 -14.76
C PRO A 261 -10.88 6.77 -14.24
N ASN A 262 -11.60 6.39 -13.18
CA ASN A 262 -11.59 5.03 -12.62
C ASN A 262 -10.19 4.52 -12.20
N LEU A 263 -9.32 5.40 -11.70
CA LEU A 263 -7.99 5.03 -11.24
C LEU A 263 -8.02 3.94 -10.16
N ASP A 264 -9.03 3.94 -9.29
CA ASP A 264 -9.26 2.89 -8.28
C ASP A 264 -9.53 1.51 -8.92
N LEU A 265 -10.26 1.49 -10.03
CA LEU A 265 -10.53 0.25 -10.78
C LEU A 265 -9.25 -0.29 -11.41
N LEU A 266 -8.41 0.59 -11.97
CA LEU A 266 -7.10 0.21 -12.50
C LEU A 266 -6.22 -0.40 -11.39
N TYR A 267 -6.19 0.23 -10.22
CA TYR A 267 -5.49 -0.30 -9.04
C TYR A 267 -5.95 -1.72 -8.69
N LEU A 268 -7.26 -1.95 -8.65
CA LEU A 268 -7.85 -3.24 -8.31
C LEU A 268 -7.51 -4.31 -9.36
N ILE A 269 -7.67 -3.98 -10.66
CA ILE A 269 -7.38 -4.90 -11.77
C ILE A 269 -5.91 -5.31 -11.75
N LEU A 270 -4.99 -4.35 -11.63
CA LEU A 270 -3.55 -4.62 -11.65
C LEU A 270 -3.14 -5.51 -10.47
N THR A 271 -3.69 -5.20 -9.28
CA THR A 271 -3.48 -6.02 -8.08
C THR A 271 -3.94 -7.47 -8.29
N TYR A 272 -5.15 -7.65 -8.86
CA TYR A 272 -5.71 -8.97 -9.08
C TYR A 272 -4.92 -9.77 -10.14
N ILE A 273 -4.48 -9.13 -11.22
CA ILE A 273 -3.60 -9.75 -12.21
C ILE A 273 -2.34 -10.28 -11.54
N TYR A 274 -1.67 -9.48 -10.72
CA TYR A 274 -0.46 -9.89 -10.01
C TYR A 274 -0.71 -11.06 -9.06
N LEU A 275 -1.84 -11.04 -8.35
CA LEU A 275 -2.25 -12.13 -7.48
C LEU A 275 -2.43 -13.45 -8.26
N VAL A 276 -3.24 -13.42 -9.31
CA VAL A 276 -3.58 -14.61 -10.10
C VAL A 276 -2.33 -15.17 -10.79
N VAL A 277 -1.49 -14.31 -11.38
CA VAL A 277 -0.24 -14.73 -12.03
C VAL A 277 0.70 -15.38 -11.01
N ALA A 278 0.84 -14.80 -9.82
CA ALA A 278 1.67 -15.41 -8.77
C ALA A 278 1.16 -16.80 -8.38
N LEU A 279 -0.16 -16.97 -8.19
CA LEU A 279 -0.76 -18.27 -7.86
C LEU A 279 -0.62 -19.28 -9.01
N LEU A 280 -0.74 -18.85 -10.27
CA LEU A 280 -0.54 -19.71 -11.45
C LEU A 280 0.90 -20.22 -11.52
N LEU A 281 1.88 -19.36 -11.27
CA LEU A 281 3.29 -19.75 -11.26
C LEU A 281 3.60 -20.73 -10.12
N ILE A 282 2.99 -20.54 -8.95
CA ILE A 282 3.13 -21.50 -7.83
C ILE A 282 2.50 -22.85 -8.22
N ARG A 283 1.28 -22.86 -8.78
CA ARG A 283 0.62 -24.09 -9.23
C ARG A 283 1.46 -24.84 -10.26
N LYS A 284 2.02 -24.13 -11.25
CA LYS A 284 2.89 -24.73 -12.28
C LYS A 284 4.10 -25.41 -11.65
N ARG A 285 4.73 -24.77 -10.66
CA ARG A 285 5.88 -25.33 -9.93
C ARG A 285 5.48 -26.54 -9.09
N GLU A 286 4.35 -26.50 -8.39
CA GLU A 286 3.83 -27.65 -7.65
C GLU A 286 3.60 -28.86 -8.56
N ILE A 287 2.96 -28.67 -9.72
CA ILE A 287 2.74 -29.76 -10.70
C ILE A 287 4.07 -30.33 -11.18
N GLY A 288 5.03 -29.47 -11.57
CA GLY A 288 6.35 -29.92 -12.01
C GLY A 288 7.07 -30.76 -10.94
N ASN A 289 7.08 -30.27 -9.70
CA ASN A 289 7.70 -31.00 -8.58
C ASN A 289 7.03 -32.36 -8.33
N GLN A 290 5.69 -32.44 -8.42
CA GLN A 290 4.97 -33.71 -8.26
C GLN A 290 5.33 -34.70 -9.38
N GLN A 291 5.44 -34.24 -10.62
CA GLN A 291 5.86 -35.09 -11.75
C GLN A 291 7.29 -35.60 -11.58
N GLU A 292 8.23 -34.75 -11.16
CA GLU A 292 9.61 -35.16 -10.88
C GLU A 292 9.69 -36.22 -9.78
N LEU A 293 8.90 -36.07 -8.70
CA LEU A 293 8.84 -37.06 -7.62
C LEU A 293 8.28 -38.41 -8.10
N ILE A 294 7.22 -38.39 -8.92
CA ILE A 294 6.66 -39.61 -9.51
C ILE A 294 7.68 -40.30 -10.42
N ILE A 295 8.42 -39.55 -11.24
CA ILE A 295 9.47 -40.10 -12.11
C ILE A 295 10.59 -40.72 -11.27
N LYS A 296 11.08 -40.02 -10.23
CA LYS A 296 12.09 -40.55 -9.31
C LYS A 296 11.63 -41.82 -8.61
N GLN A 297 10.38 -41.87 -8.14
CA GLN A 297 9.80 -43.09 -7.54
C GLN A 297 9.72 -44.24 -8.54
N LYS A 298 9.26 -43.99 -9.78
CA LYS A 298 9.23 -45.02 -10.83
C LYS A 298 10.61 -45.56 -11.17
N ILE A 299 11.64 -44.70 -11.20
CA ILE A 299 13.03 -45.12 -11.42
C ILE A 299 13.53 -45.98 -10.26
N ILE A 300 13.23 -45.61 -9.01
CA ILE A 300 13.62 -46.40 -7.84
C ILE A 300 12.92 -47.76 -7.83
N ILE A 301 11.61 -47.81 -8.09
CA ILE A 301 10.83 -49.05 -8.16
C ILE A 301 11.39 -49.95 -9.26
N LYS A 302 11.64 -49.44 -10.47
CA LYS A 302 12.29 -50.21 -11.54
C LYS A 302 13.65 -50.74 -11.14
N LYS A 303 14.50 -49.94 -10.48
CA LYS A 303 15.82 -50.41 -9.99
C LYS A 303 15.71 -51.50 -8.91
N VAL A 304 14.66 -51.48 -8.10
CA VAL A 304 14.39 -52.51 -7.07
C VAL A 304 13.77 -53.76 -7.71
N GLU A 305 12.90 -53.60 -8.71
CA GLU A 305 12.27 -54.68 -9.49
C GLU A 305 13.21 -55.33 -10.52
N GLU A 306 14.25 -54.63 -10.98
CA GLU A 306 15.36 -55.19 -11.77
C GLU A 306 16.45 -55.82 -10.88
N GLN A 307 16.33 -55.71 -9.54
CA GLN A 307 17.21 -56.34 -8.55
C GLN A 307 16.78 -57.70 -7.95
N PRO A 308 15.87 -58.52 -8.51
CA PRO A 308 15.72 -59.90 -8.08
C PRO A 308 16.25 -60.87 -9.15
N GLU A 309 17.57 -61.04 -9.25
CA GLU A 309 18.13 -62.34 -9.69
C GLU A 309 19.60 -62.63 -9.34
N GLU A 310 20.34 -61.75 -8.67
CA GLU A 310 21.73 -62.08 -8.27
C GLU A 310 21.83 -62.68 -6.85
N ASN A 311 20.88 -62.40 -5.95
CA ASN A 311 20.89 -62.91 -4.57
C ASN A 311 20.19 -64.28 -4.37
N ARG A 312 19.73 -64.94 -5.43
CA ARG A 312 19.22 -66.33 -5.36
C ARG A 312 20.23 -67.39 -5.79
N LYS A 313 21.24 -67.05 -6.60
CA LYS A 313 22.29 -68.02 -7.00
C LYS A 313 23.35 -68.24 -5.92
N ASP A 314 23.62 -67.24 -5.07
CA ASP A 314 24.60 -67.37 -3.98
C ASP A 314 24.15 -68.20 -2.75
N LYS A 315 22.88 -68.65 -2.70
CA LYS A 315 22.38 -69.54 -1.64
C LYS A 315 22.25 -71.02 -2.05
N GLU A 316 22.27 -71.35 -3.34
CA GLU A 316 22.32 -72.75 -3.80
C GLU A 316 23.76 -73.26 -3.90
N ASP A 317 24.74 -72.42 -4.26
CA ASP A 317 26.16 -72.84 -4.34
C ASP A 317 26.87 -73.05 -2.99
N LYS A 318 26.20 -72.78 -1.85
CA LYS A 318 26.74 -73.05 -0.50
C LYS A 318 26.23 -74.33 0.15
N LYS A 319 25.31 -75.08 -0.47
CA LYS A 319 24.87 -76.39 0.06
C LYS A 319 25.69 -77.59 -0.47
N ASP A 320 26.32 -77.47 -1.64
CA ASP A 320 27.05 -78.60 -2.26
C ASP A 320 28.56 -78.67 -1.91
N LYS A 321 29.05 -77.88 -0.95
CA LYS A 321 30.43 -77.97 -0.45
C LYS A 321 30.58 -78.47 0.99
N LYS A 322 29.52 -79.07 1.55
CA LYS A 322 29.52 -79.54 2.95
C LYS A 322 29.41 -81.07 3.14
N SER A 323 29.61 -81.88 2.09
CA SER A 323 29.50 -83.34 2.17
C SER A 323 30.80 -84.14 2.08
N ASP A 324 31.99 -83.54 1.89
CA ASP A 324 33.20 -84.31 1.51
C ASP A 324 34.44 -84.09 2.40
N LYS A 325 34.29 -83.72 3.68
CA LYS A 325 35.47 -83.52 4.55
C LYS A 325 35.37 -83.94 6.02
N ASP A 326 34.55 -84.94 6.35
CA ASP A 326 34.48 -85.50 7.71
C ASP A 326 34.85 -87.00 7.79
N ASP A 327 35.76 -87.48 6.93
CA ASP A 327 36.36 -88.81 7.08
C ASP A 327 37.86 -88.78 6.79
N LYS A 328 38.65 -88.46 7.83
CA LYS A 328 40.02 -88.95 8.14
C LYS A 328 40.83 -87.91 8.92
N LYS A 329 40.90 -88.08 10.25
CA LYS A 329 42.12 -88.51 10.95
C LYS A 329 41.94 -88.40 12.48
N GLU A 330 41.95 -89.56 13.10
CA GLU A 330 42.22 -89.80 14.52
C GLU A 330 43.55 -89.21 15.00
N ASN A 331 43.57 -88.95 16.31
CA ASN A 331 44.69 -89.12 17.26
C ASN A 331 46.03 -88.43 16.97
N GLU A 332 46.42 -87.49 17.84
CA GLU A 332 47.35 -87.78 18.94
C GLU A 332 47.53 -86.58 19.90
N ASN A 333 47.58 -86.93 21.18
CA ASN A 333 47.86 -86.14 22.38
C ASN A 333 49.12 -85.25 22.31
N ASN A 334 49.14 -84.11 23.03
CA ASN A 334 49.63 -84.02 24.42
C ASN A 334 49.80 -82.57 24.91
N ASP A 335 49.22 -82.31 26.08
CA ASP A 335 49.75 -81.65 27.29
C ASP A 335 50.51 -80.31 27.30
N ASN A 336 50.06 -79.54 28.30
CA ASN A 336 50.79 -78.62 29.19
C ASN A 336 51.24 -77.26 28.63
N ASP A 337 51.10 -76.14 29.33
CA ASP A 337 50.64 -75.88 30.70
C ASP A 337 50.38 -74.37 30.83
N ASN A 338 49.45 -73.98 31.71
CA ASN A 338 49.54 -72.92 32.73
C ASN A 338 50.20 -71.55 32.39
N ILE A 339 49.78 -70.36 32.87
CA ILE A 339 48.89 -69.92 33.96
C ILE A 339 48.89 -68.37 33.89
N VAL A 340 47.70 -67.74 33.89
CA VAL A 340 47.25 -66.72 34.88
C VAL A 340 47.97 -65.33 34.87
N LYS A 341 47.45 -64.18 35.31
CA LYS A 341 46.32 -63.62 36.11
C LYS A 341 46.08 -62.24 35.45
N ASP A 342 44.86 -61.81 35.14
CA ASP A 342 43.85 -61.23 36.04
C ASP A 342 44.26 -59.92 36.74
N ASN A 343 43.20 -59.13 37.00
CA ASN A 343 43.05 -58.00 37.91
C ASN A 343 43.39 -56.60 37.40
N THR A 344 42.55 -55.57 37.60
CA THR A 344 41.18 -55.43 38.14
C THR A 344 40.66 -54.09 37.62
#